data_AF-A0A4Q1ES28-F1
#
_entry.id   AF-A0A4Q1ES28-F1
#
_cell.length_a   1.000
_cell.length_b   1.000
_cell.length_c   1.000
_cell.angle_alpha   90.00
_cell.angle_beta   90.00
_cell.angle_gamma   90.00
#
_symmetry.space_group_name_H-M   'P 1'
#
loop_
_entity.id
_entity.type
_entity.pdbx_description
1 polymer ?
#
loop_
_entity_poly.entity_id
_entity_poly.type
_entity_poly.pdbx_seq_one_letter_code
_entity_poly.pdbx_strand_id
1 'polypeptide(L)'
;MKIFVKYDYLIQLVILIVCIVGAVMHYKDWKFIEFYYVVGGSQLISYLVRLFLKIKQSSEFRVYGLTVMPVWICLLLVDQKIYNELTMALMGIFLLLSLLYTPIMAILYVYDCYNTYEPYKSSF
;
A
#
# COMPACT_ATOMS: atom_id res chain seq x y z
N MET A 1 -3.64 -8.55 -19.07
CA MET A 1 -4.52 -8.04 -17.99
C MET A 1 -4.88 -9.13 -16.98
N LYS A 2 -5.58 -10.20 -17.37
CA LYS A 2 -5.97 -11.30 -16.44
C LYS A 2 -4.79 -11.88 -15.65
N ILE A 3 -3.69 -12.14 -16.35
CA ILE A 3 -2.45 -12.68 -15.76
C ILE A 3 -1.86 -11.73 -14.72
N PHE A 4 -1.77 -10.44 -15.04
CA PHE A 4 -1.28 -9.42 -14.10
C PHE A 4 -2.15 -9.38 -12.84
N VAL A 5 -3.47 -9.26 -12.98
CA VAL A 5 -4.40 -9.17 -11.84
C VAL A 5 -4.28 -10.38 -10.91
N LYS A 6 -4.12 -11.59 -11.47
CA LYS A 6 -3.91 -12.81 -10.70
C LYS A 6 -2.61 -12.76 -9.89
N TYR A 7 -1.49 -12.44 -10.54
CA TYR A 7 -0.20 -12.39 -9.86
C TYR A 7 -0.12 -11.25 -8.88
N ASP A 8 -0.69 -10.10 -9.21
CA ASP A 8 -0.76 -8.95 -8.33
C ASP A 8 -1.47 -9.30 -7.02
N TYR A 9 -2.69 -9.85 -7.09
CA TYR A 9 -3.40 -10.32 -5.89
C TYR A 9 -2.56 -11.29 -5.03
N LEU A 10 -1.97 -12.31 -5.66
CA LEU A 10 -1.17 -13.30 -4.94
C LEU A 10 0.07 -12.68 -4.28
N ILE A 11 0.78 -11.80 -4.99
CA ILE A 11 1.97 -11.11 -4.48
C ILE A 11 1.58 -10.21 -3.29
N GLN A 12 0.54 -9.38 -3.42
CA GLN A 12 0.12 -8.49 -2.34
C GLN A 12 -0.37 -9.27 -1.11
N LEU A 13 -1.08 -10.38 -1.31
CA LEU A 13 -1.52 -11.25 -0.23
C LEU A 13 -0.33 -11.89 0.50
N VAL A 14 0.63 -12.45 -0.24
CA VAL A 14 1.82 -13.09 0.35
C VAL A 14 2.66 -12.06 1.11
N ILE A 15 2.91 -10.89 0.54
CA ILE A 15 3.65 -9.80 1.20
C ILE A 15 2.96 -9.41 2.50
N LEU A 16 1.64 -9.21 2.48
CA LEU A 16 0.89 -8.84 3.68
C LEU A 16 1.00 -9.92 4.77
N ILE A 17 0.82 -11.19 4.42
CA ILE A 17 0.92 -12.31 5.38
C ILE A 17 2.33 -12.40 5.95
N VAL A 18 3.37 -12.39 5.10
CA VAL A 18 4.77 -12.48 5.54
C VAL A 18 5.13 -11.33 6.47
N CYS A 19 4.69 -10.10 6.17
CA CYS A 19 4.96 -8.95 7.02
C CYS A 19 4.19 -9.01 8.35
N ILE A 20 2.94 -9.49 8.36
CA ILE A 20 2.19 -9.69 9.62
C ILE A 20 2.86 -10.77 10.48
N VAL A 21 3.20 -11.92 9.89
CA VAL A 21 3.87 -13.02 10.60
C VAL A 21 5.22 -12.56 11.13
N GLY A 22 6.01 -11.85 10.31
CA GLY A 22 7.30 -11.27 10.71
C GLY A 22 7.16 -10.30 11.88
N ALA A 23 6.18 -9.40 11.82
CA ALA A 23 5.91 -8.45 12.90
C ALA A 23 5.50 -9.15 14.21
N VAL A 24 4.76 -10.26 14.16
CA VAL A 24 4.38 -11.05 15.34
C VAL A 24 5.59 -11.80 15.91
N MET A 25 6.37 -12.47 15.06
CA MET A 25 7.51 -13.30 15.48
C MET A 25 8.70 -12.48 16.00
N HIS A 26 8.92 -11.29 15.43
CA HIS A 26 10.03 -10.40 15.77
C HIS A 26 9.56 -9.10 16.41
N TYR A 27 8.43 -9.10 17.13
CA TYR A 27 7.79 -7.88 17.65
C TYR A 27 8.68 -6.94 18.48
N LYS A 28 9.79 -7.44 19.04
CA LYS A 28 10.78 -6.64 19.79
C LYS A 28 11.75 -5.87 18.89
N ASP A 29 12.07 -6.43 17.73
CA ASP A 29 13.07 -5.89 16.80
C ASP A 29 12.42 -5.25 15.57
N TRP A 30 11.19 -5.64 15.27
CA TRP A 30 10.46 -5.22 14.08
C TRP A 30 9.99 -3.78 14.21
N LYS A 31 10.51 -2.91 13.34
CA LYS A 31 10.10 -1.52 13.31
C LYS A 31 8.84 -1.39 12.44
N PHE A 32 7.80 -0.74 12.95
CA PHE A 32 6.58 -0.42 12.18
C PHE A 32 6.88 0.25 10.82
N ILE A 33 8.01 0.93 10.72
CA ILE A 33 8.48 1.56 9.48
C ILE A 33 8.83 0.53 8.38
N GLU A 34 9.29 -0.66 8.74
CA GLU A 34 9.63 -1.73 7.77
C GLU A 34 8.38 -2.32 7.13
N PHE A 35 7.32 -2.54 7.91
CA PHE A 35 6.00 -2.91 7.38
C PHE A 35 5.54 -1.88 6.35
N TYR A 36 5.75 -0.61 6.65
CA TYR A 36 5.40 0.51 5.80
C TYR A 36 6.09 0.50 4.44
N TYR A 37 7.40 0.33 4.45
CA TYR A 37 8.18 0.30 3.21
C TYR A 37 7.89 -0.95 2.38
N VAL A 38 7.79 -2.12 3.03
CA VAL A 38 7.61 -3.39 2.31
C VAL A 38 6.19 -3.51 1.77
N VAL A 39 5.17 -3.42 2.64
CA VAL A 39 3.77 -3.58 2.24
C VAL A 39 3.28 -2.35 1.49
N GLY A 40 3.49 -1.15 2.03
CA GLY A 40 3.05 0.08 1.39
C GLY A 40 3.75 0.31 0.05
N GLY A 41 5.03 -0.07 -0.07
CA GLY A 41 5.81 0.13 -1.29
C GLY A 41 5.39 -0.83 -2.39
N SER A 42 5.21 -2.12 -2.05
CA SER A 42 4.74 -3.13 -3.02
C SER A 42 3.35 -2.78 -3.56
N GLN A 43 2.46 -2.30 -2.69
CA GLN A 43 1.11 -1.91 -3.06
C GLN A 43 1.10 -0.60 -3.85
N LEU A 44 1.97 0.37 -3.54
CA LEU A 44 2.13 1.59 -4.36
C LEU A 44 2.58 1.23 -5.78
N ILE A 45 3.58 0.36 -5.93
CA ILE A 45 4.07 -0.07 -7.25
C ILE A 45 2.92 -0.71 -8.04
N SER A 46 2.17 -1.62 -7.42
CA SER A 46 1.01 -2.23 -8.06
C SER A 46 -0.06 -1.20 -8.44
N TYR A 47 -0.36 -0.27 -7.53
CA TYR A 47 -1.31 0.81 -7.76
C TYR A 47 -0.93 1.64 -8.98
N LEU A 48 0.33 2.05 -9.08
CA LEU A 48 0.86 2.80 -10.21
C LEU A 48 0.75 2.01 -11.52
N VAL A 49 1.09 0.72 -11.52
CA VAL A 49 0.93 -0.13 -12.71
C VAL A 49 -0.55 -0.22 -13.12
N ARG A 50 -1.45 -0.40 -12.15
CA ARG A 50 -2.89 -0.51 -12.39
C ARG A 50 -3.52 0.78 -12.95
N LEU A 51 -2.96 1.97 -12.65
CA LEU A 51 -3.41 3.23 -13.27
C LEU A 51 -3.27 3.22 -14.80
N PHE A 52 -2.28 2.52 -15.34
CA PHE A 52 -2.04 2.43 -16.79
C PHE A 52 -2.76 1.25 -17.46
N LEU A 53 -3.39 0.36 -16.68
CA LEU A 53 -4.18 -0.75 -17.20
C LEU A 53 -5.64 -0.33 -17.39
N LYS A 54 -6.29 -0.82 -18.45
CA LYS A 54 -7.73 -0.59 -18.72
C LYS A 54 -8.65 -1.41 -17.81
N ILE A 55 -8.37 -1.42 -16.50
CA ILE A 55 -9.14 -2.16 -15.48
C ILE A 55 -10.10 -1.19 -14.80
N LYS A 56 -11.31 -1.64 -14.48
CA LYS A 56 -12.27 -0.84 -13.72
C LYS A 56 -11.68 -0.49 -12.34
N GLN A 57 -11.64 0.79 -12.03
CA GLN A 57 -11.17 1.29 -10.73
C GLN A 57 -12.34 1.34 -9.75
N SER A 58 -12.23 0.58 -8.66
CA SER A 58 -13.22 0.55 -7.58
C SER A 58 -13.16 1.83 -6.72
N SER A 59 -14.09 1.96 -5.77
CA SER A 59 -14.02 2.97 -4.72
C SER A 59 -12.79 2.76 -3.84
N GLU A 60 -12.55 1.52 -3.44
CA GLU A 60 -11.48 1.08 -2.54
C GLU A 60 -10.11 1.41 -3.14
N PHE A 61 -9.93 1.13 -4.44
CA PHE A 61 -8.73 1.49 -5.19
C PHE A 61 -8.47 3.00 -5.17
N ARG A 62 -9.51 3.81 -5.37
CA ARG A 62 -9.39 5.28 -5.37
C ARG A 62 -9.06 5.83 -3.98
N VAL A 63 -9.75 5.34 -2.95
CA VAL A 63 -9.48 5.72 -1.56
C VAL A 63 -8.05 5.34 -1.18
N TYR A 64 -7.60 4.13 -1.55
CA TYR A 64 -6.22 3.71 -1.33
C TYR A 64 -5.20 4.67 -1.95
N GLY A 65 -5.37 5.02 -3.22
CA GLY A 65 -4.51 5.99 -3.89
C GLY A 65 -4.48 7.34 -3.20
N LEU A 66 -5.65 7.87 -2.82
CA LEU A 66 -5.77 9.16 -2.13
C LEU A 66 -5.11 9.17 -0.76
N THR A 67 -5.10 8.05 -0.03
CA THR A 67 -4.47 7.97 1.29
C THR A 67 -2.97 7.68 1.21
N VAL A 68 -2.56 6.80 0.30
CA VAL A 68 -1.17 6.28 0.27
C VAL A 68 -0.25 7.17 -0.55
N MET A 69 -0.70 7.76 -1.66
CA MET A 69 0.17 8.62 -2.46
C MET A 69 0.71 9.84 -1.68
N PRO A 70 -0.11 10.59 -0.90
CA PRO A 70 0.40 11.71 -0.10
C PRO A 70 1.45 11.29 0.91
N VAL A 71 1.30 10.11 1.52
CA VAL A 71 2.26 9.56 2.48
C VAL A 71 3.61 9.32 1.84
N TRP A 72 3.64 8.67 0.68
CA TRP A 72 4.88 8.42 -0.06
C TRP A 72 5.53 9.71 -0.58
N ILE A 73 4.74 10.68 -1.02
CA ILE A 73 5.25 12.01 -1.37
C ILE A 73 5.90 12.68 -0.15
N CYS A 74 5.26 12.62 1.03
CA CYS A 74 5.84 13.14 2.27
C CYS A 74 7.17 12.44 2.61
N LEU A 75 7.22 11.11 2.51
CA LEU A 75 8.45 10.33 2.76
C LEU A 75 9.59 10.77 1.82
N LEU A 76 9.31 10.93 0.52
CA LEU A 76 10.30 11.38 -0.45
C LEU A 76 10.79 12.81 -0.18
N LEU A 77 9.88 13.73 0.18
CA LEU A 77 10.25 15.11 0.52
C LEU A 77 11.12 15.18 1.78
N VAL A 78 10.82 14.36 2.80
CA VAL A 78 11.63 14.23 4.01
C VAL A 78 13.01 13.67 3.68
N ASP A 79 13.08 12.59 2.89
CA ASP A 79 14.35 11.96 2.48
C ASP A 79 15.26 12.92 1.70
N GLN A 80 14.69 13.67 0.76
CA GLN A 80 15.42 14.65 -0.06
C GLN A 80 15.70 15.97 0.69
N LYS A 81 15.30 16.09 1.96
CA LYS A 81 15.42 17.31 2.78
C LYS A 81 14.73 18.54 2.15
N ILE A 82 13.63 18.31 1.44
CA ILE A 82 12.84 19.36 0.78
C ILE A 82 11.69 19.75 1.70
N TYR A 83 11.99 20.59 2.70
CA TYR A 83 10.99 21.11 3.64
C TYR A 83 11.50 22.39 4.34
N ASN A 84 10.56 23.17 4.87
CA ASN A 84 10.76 24.15 5.94
C ASN A 84 10.11 23.66 7.25
N GLU A 85 10.27 24.41 8.35
CA GLU A 85 9.75 24.03 9.67
C GLU A 85 8.24 23.74 9.68
N LEU A 86 7.42 24.60 9.05
CA LEU A 86 5.97 24.41 8.97
C LEU A 86 5.60 23.13 8.20
N THR A 87 6.22 22.92 7.04
CA THR A 87 5.97 21.74 6.21
C THR A 87 6.45 20.46 6.89
N MET A 88 7.56 20.50 7.64
CA MET A 88 8.03 19.37 8.43
C MET A 88 7.01 18.98 9.49
N ALA A 89 6.46 19.94 10.23
CA ALA A 89 5.44 19.68 11.25
C ALA A 89 4.16 19.05 10.63
N LEU A 90 3.70 19.59 9.50
CA LEU A 90 2.53 19.06 8.78
C LEU A 90 2.79 17.64 8.23
N MET A 91 3.93 17.41 7.57
CA MET A 91 4.33 16.08 7.11
C MET A 91 4.44 15.08 8.26
N GLY A 92 4.99 15.51 9.40
CA GLY A 92 5.06 14.70 10.62
C GLY A 92 3.69 14.22 11.09
N ILE A 93 2.69 15.11 11.11
CA ILE A 93 1.30 14.76 11.46
C ILE A 93 0.72 13.76 10.45
N PHE A 94 0.88 14.00 9.15
CA PHE A 94 0.39 13.08 8.11
C PHE A 94 1.02 11.69 8.22
N LEU A 95 2.33 11.63 8.42
CA LEU A 95 3.06 10.38 8.59
C LEU A 95 2.62 9.66 9.87
N LEU A 96 2.45 10.37 10.98
CA LEU A 96 1.96 9.79 12.24
C LEU A 96 0.55 9.22 12.10
N LEU A 97 -0.39 9.99 11.52
CA LEU A 97 -1.76 9.52 11.28
C LEU A 97 -1.79 8.31 10.36
N SER A 98 -0.90 8.30 9.36
CA SER A 98 -0.80 7.17 8.46
C SER A 98 -0.51 5.87 9.20
N LEU A 99 0.34 5.89 10.23
CA LEU A 99 0.72 4.68 10.97
C LEU A 99 -0.50 3.90 11.48
N LEU A 100 -1.58 4.62 11.79
CA LEU A 100 -2.82 4.05 12.31
C LEU A 100 -3.69 3.45 11.19
N TYR A 101 -3.86 4.15 10.06
CA TYR A 101 -4.78 3.69 9.01
C TYR A 101 -4.13 2.75 8.00
N THR A 102 -2.82 2.76 7.82
CA THR A 102 -2.14 1.99 6.76
C THR A 102 -2.29 0.48 6.89
N PRO A 103 -2.30 -0.15 8.08
CA PRO A 103 -2.63 -1.57 8.19
C PRO A 103 -4.04 -1.90 7.64
N ILE A 104 -5.02 -1.03 7.92
CA ILE A 104 -6.39 -1.18 7.41
C ILE A 104 -6.40 -1.01 5.89
N MET A 105 -5.73 0.03 5.38
CA MET A 105 -5.63 0.27 3.93
C MET A 105 -4.91 -0.85 3.20
N ALA A 106 -3.91 -1.48 3.82
CA ALA A 106 -3.21 -2.61 3.24
C ALA A 106 -4.14 -3.82 3.06
N ILE A 107 -4.99 -4.10 4.06
CA ILE A 107 -6.01 -5.16 3.97
C ILE A 107 -7.04 -4.83 2.89
N LEU A 108 -7.55 -3.60 2.87
CA LEU A 108 -8.52 -3.15 1.88
C LEU A 108 -7.96 -3.23 0.45
N TYR A 109 -6.68 -2.95 0.26
CA TYR A 109 -6.03 -3.07 -1.05
C TYR A 109 -5.94 -4.51 -1.53
N VAL A 110 -5.57 -5.46 -0.65
CA VAL A 110 -5.56 -6.89 -0.98
C VAL A 110 -6.98 -7.39 -1.29
N TYR A 111 -7.98 -6.90 -0.55
CA TYR A 111 -9.38 -7.20 -0.83
C TYR A 111 -9.84 -6.66 -2.19
N ASP A 112 -9.46 -5.44 -2.56
CA ASP A 112 -9.71 -4.89 -3.89
C ASP A 112 -9.03 -5.70 -5.00
N CYS A 113 -7.79 -6.16 -4.78
CA CYS A 113 -7.10 -7.04 -5.71
C CYS A 113 -7.85 -8.36 -5.89
N TYR A 114 -8.38 -8.95 -4.80
CA TYR A 114 -9.22 -10.14 -4.87
C TYR A 114 -10.50 -9.90 -5.69
N ASN A 115 -11.25 -8.84 -5.40
CA ASN A 115 -12.49 -8.51 -6.13
C ASN A 115 -12.23 -8.23 -7.61
N THR A 116 -11.07 -7.66 -7.94
CA THR A 116 -10.65 -7.46 -9.32
C THR A 116 -10.27 -8.78 -10.00
N TYR A 117 -9.71 -9.73 -9.25
CA TYR A 117 -9.31 -11.05 -9.73
C TYR A 117 -10.49 -12.03 -9.88
N GLU A 118 -11.44 -12.03 -8.96
CA GLU A 118 -12.52 -13.02 -8.85
C GLU A 118 -13.31 -13.25 -10.16
N PRO A 119 -13.72 -12.20 -10.91
CA PRO A 119 -14.43 -12.38 -12.18
C PRO A 119 -13.61 -13.13 -13.24
N TYR A 120 -12.27 -13.13 -13.13
CA TYR A 120 -11.41 -13.85 -14.03
C TYR A 120 -11.26 -15.33 -13.66
N LYS A 121 -11.62 -15.73 -12.44
CA LYS A 121 -11.52 -17.13 -11.96
C LYS A 121 -12.56 -18.04 -12.62
N SER A 122 -13.74 -17.52 -12.95
CA SER A 122 -14.84 -18.27 -13.60
C SER A 122 -14.72 -18.37 -15.12
N SER A 123 -13.70 -17.73 -15.72
CA SER A 123 -13.47 -17.73 -17.17
C SER A 123 -12.39 -18.73 -17.63
N PHE A 124 -12.05 -19.72 -16.79
CA PHE A 124 -11.05 -20.76 -17.05
C PHE A 124 -11.69 -22.14 -17.14
#